data_AF-T0ZDR0-F1
#
_entry.id   AF-T0ZDR0-F1
#
_cell.length_a   1.000
_cell.length_b   1.000
_cell.length_c   1.000
_cell.angle_alpha   90.00
_cell.angle_beta   90.00
_cell.angle_gamma   90.00
#
_symmetry.space_group_name_H-M   'P 1'
#
loop_
_entity.id
_entity.type
_entity.pdbx_description
1 polymer ?
#
loop_
_entity_poly.entity_id
_entity_poly.type
_entity_poly.pdbx_seq_one_letter_code
_entity_poly.pdbx_strand_id
1 'polypeptide(L)'
;NIKPNNEWLHTVNWDLVVFDEYHFGAWRETAKELFEGEDEAVAKKEAKLEYATGLEKVNEDLTVLSEKEAEFLPITTRAFLYLSGTPFRALATGEFIEEQIFNWTYTDEQRAKEAFARTTPGQRNPYGALPQMRLLTYQMPDELVAIASAGEFDEFDLNEFFAATGTGKGAQFK
;
A
#
# COMPACT_ATOMS: atom_id res chain seq x y z
N ASN A 1 6.92 14.25 -15.07
CA ASN A 1 7.77 15.47 -15.20
C ASN A 1 8.70 15.61 -14.00
N ILE A 2 10.01 15.46 -14.22
CA ILE A 2 11.05 15.68 -13.21
C ILE A 2 11.20 17.19 -12.99
N LYS A 3 11.36 17.62 -11.74
CA LYS A 3 11.55 19.05 -11.42
C LYS A 3 12.85 19.56 -12.05
N PRO A 4 12.92 20.81 -12.53
CA PRO A 4 14.12 21.36 -13.19
C PRO A 4 15.41 21.18 -12.38
N ASN A 5 15.32 21.26 -11.05
CA ASN A 5 16.47 21.06 -10.16
C ASN A 5 17.06 19.63 -10.17
N ASN A 6 16.35 18.68 -10.80
CA ASN A 6 16.69 17.26 -10.82
C ASN A 6 17.00 16.76 -12.26
N GLU A 7 17.23 17.65 -13.22
CA GLU A 7 17.57 17.28 -14.61
C GLU A 7 18.83 16.41 -14.72
N TRP A 8 19.73 16.51 -13.74
CA TRP A 8 20.93 15.66 -13.66
C TRP A 8 20.60 14.16 -13.65
N LEU A 9 19.41 13.77 -13.19
CA LEU A 9 18.96 12.37 -13.19
C LEU A 9 18.93 11.76 -14.59
N HIS A 10 18.72 12.58 -15.64
CA HIS A 10 18.74 12.16 -17.04
C HIS A 10 20.14 11.96 -17.60
N THR A 11 21.16 12.57 -16.97
CA THR A 11 22.54 12.55 -17.47
C THR A 11 23.30 11.32 -17.00
N VAL A 12 22.77 10.62 -16.00
CA VAL A 12 23.38 9.44 -15.40
C VAL A 12 22.67 8.19 -15.95
N ASN A 13 23.47 7.23 -16.40
CA ASN A 13 22.98 5.89 -16.72
C ASN A 13 23.00 5.06 -15.43
N TRP A 14 21.83 4.78 -14.88
CA TRP A 14 21.68 4.04 -13.64
C TRP A 14 21.78 2.54 -13.89
N ASP A 15 22.40 1.81 -12.97
CA ASP A 15 22.34 0.34 -13.01
C ASP A 15 21.02 -0.19 -12.46
N LEU A 16 20.44 0.51 -11.46
CA LEU A 16 19.20 0.14 -10.81
C LEU A 16 18.50 1.40 -10.30
N VAL A 17 17.19 1.46 -10.49
CA VAL A 17 16.31 2.48 -9.88
C VAL A 17 15.31 1.76 -8.98
N VAL A 18 15.20 2.22 -7.73
CA VAL A 18 14.32 1.63 -6.72
C VAL A 18 13.20 2.61 -6.39
N PHE A 19 11.96 2.16 -6.50
CA PHE A 19 10.78 2.86 -6.02
C PHE A 19 10.35 2.25 -4.69
N ASP A 20 10.51 3.01 -3.63
CA ASP A 20 10.06 2.63 -2.29
C ASP A 20 8.59 3.04 -2.09
N GLU A 21 7.83 2.24 -1.32
CA GLU A 21 6.40 2.42 -1.05
C GLU A 21 5.55 2.69 -2.31
N TYR A 22 5.78 1.90 -3.36
CA TYR A 22 5.06 2.04 -4.61
C TYR A 22 3.60 1.55 -4.48
N HIS A 23 2.63 2.42 -4.74
CA HIS A 23 1.22 2.07 -4.71
C HIS A 23 0.63 1.95 -6.12
N PHE A 24 0.37 0.71 -6.54
CA PHE A 24 -0.25 0.41 -7.82
C PHE A 24 -1.70 0.93 -7.87
N GLY A 25 -1.95 1.98 -8.66
CA GLY A 25 -3.29 2.51 -8.92
C GLY A 25 -3.90 3.45 -7.86
N ALA A 26 -3.17 3.85 -6.83
CA ALA A 26 -3.68 4.77 -5.79
C ALA A 26 -3.94 6.21 -6.30
N TRP A 27 -3.23 6.62 -7.36
CA TRP A 27 -3.43 7.91 -8.02
C TRP A 27 -4.83 8.10 -8.60
N ARG A 28 -5.54 6.99 -8.90
CA ARG A 28 -6.88 7.04 -9.49
C ARG A 28 -7.97 7.27 -8.45
N GLU A 29 -7.76 6.86 -7.19
CA GLU A 29 -8.79 6.94 -6.15
C GLU A 29 -8.69 8.20 -5.30
N THR A 30 -7.48 8.68 -4.97
CA THR A 30 -7.32 10.01 -4.35
C THR A 30 -7.89 11.13 -5.24
N ALA A 31 -7.78 10.97 -6.56
CA ALA A 31 -8.40 11.87 -7.52
C ALA A 31 -9.92 11.63 -7.73
N LYS A 32 -10.48 10.50 -7.26
CA LYS A 32 -11.89 10.16 -7.45
C LYS A 32 -12.71 10.48 -6.19
N GLU A 33 -12.17 10.18 -5.00
CA GLU A 33 -12.73 10.57 -3.71
C GLU A 33 -12.88 12.08 -3.57
N LEU A 34 -11.99 12.87 -4.19
CA LEU A 34 -12.08 14.34 -4.18
C LEU A 34 -13.34 14.89 -4.87
N PHE A 35 -13.98 14.12 -5.76
CA PHE A 35 -15.14 14.55 -6.56
C PHE A 35 -16.36 13.63 -6.38
N GLU A 36 -16.37 12.76 -5.38
CA GLU A 36 -17.53 11.93 -5.06
C GLU A 36 -18.66 12.81 -4.47
N GLY A 37 -19.76 12.95 -5.23
CA GLY A 37 -20.94 13.72 -4.84
C GLY A 37 -21.25 14.95 -5.70
N GLU A 38 -20.36 15.30 -6.64
CA GLU A 38 -20.62 16.36 -7.62
C GLU A 38 -21.28 15.83 -8.89
N ASP A 39 -22.03 16.70 -9.59
CA ASP A 39 -22.59 16.41 -10.91
C ASP A 39 -21.47 15.96 -11.85
N GLU A 40 -21.65 14.86 -12.59
CA GLU A 40 -20.59 14.28 -13.45
C GLU A 40 -19.93 15.31 -14.39
N ALA A 41 -20.71 16.28 -14.85
CA ALA A 41 -20.25 17.34 -15.75
C ALA A 41 -19.38 18.39 -15.03
N VAL A 42 -19.62 18.62 -13.74
CA VAL A 42 -18.85 19.54 -12.88
C VAL A 42 -17.55 18.86 -12.46
N ALA A 43 -17.62 17.62 -11.95
CA ALA A 43 -16.46 16.80 -11.60
C ALA A 43 -15.48 16.66 -12.77
N LYS A 44 -15.99 16.36 -13.99
CA LYS A 44 -15.15 16.26 -15.20
C LYS A 44 -14.51 17.59 -15.61
N LYS A 45 -15.16 18.72 -15.31
CA LYS A 45 -14.68 20.05 -15.70
C LYS A 45 -13.66 20.60 -14.69
N GLU A 46 -13.88 20.37 -13.40
CA GLU A 46 -12.94 20.76 -12.33
C GLU A 46 -11.70 19.87 -12.32
N ALA A 47 -11.85 18.54 -12.49
CA ALA A 47 -10.70 17.64 -12.68
C ALA A 47 -9.86 18.01 -13.91
N LYS A 48 -10.49 18.48 -15.00
CA LYS A 48 -9.77 19.00 -16.18
C LYS A 48 -9.03 20.31 -15.93
N LEU A 49 -9.54 21.16 -15.04
CA LEU A 49 -9.00 22.48 -14.74
C LEU A 49 -7.82 22.40 -13.75
N GLU A 50 -7.93 21.55 -12.72
CA GLU A 50 -6.93 21.39 -11.66
C GLU A 50 -5.75 20.51 -12.09
N TYR A 51 -5.99 19.48 -12.91
CA TYR A 51 -4.98 18.50 -13.35
C TYR A 51 -4.48 18.69 -14.79
N ALA A 52 -4.78 19.85 -15.41
CA ALA A 52 -4.21 20.34 -16.68
C ALA A 52 -4.04 19.31 -17.80
N THR A 53 -5.03 19.17 -18.71
CA THR A 53 -4.94 18.72 -20.12
C THR A 53 -4.18 17.43 -20.51
N GLY A 54 -3.50 16.74 -19.60
CA GLY A 54 -2.68 15.55 -19.87
C GLY A 54 -3.32 14.25 -19.42
N LEU A 55 -4.27 14.29 -18.49
CA LEU A 55 -4.86 13.09 -17.88
C LEU A 55 -5.79 12.29 -18.81
N GLU A 56 -6.42 12.94 -19.81
CA GLU A 56 -7.27 12.22 -20.77
C GLU A 56 -6.45 11.23 -21.62
N LYS A 57 -5.16 11.52 -21.88
CA LYS A 57 -4.25 10.56 -22.55
C LYS A 57 -3.77 9.46 -21.60
N VAL A 58 -3.62 9.76 -20.31
CA VAL A 58 -3.18 8.78 -19.30
C VAL A 58 -4.26 7.73 -19.02
N ASN A 59 -5.54 8.07 -19.21
CA ASN A 59 -6.66 7.20 -18.86
C ASN A 59 -6.88 6.04 -19.86
N GLU A 60 -6.44 6.18 -21.12
CA GLU A 60 -6.40 5.10 -22.12
C GLU A 60 -5.05 4.37 -22.15
N ASP A 61 -3.94 5.04 -21.80
CA ASP A 61 -2.60 4.46 -21.83
C ASP A 61 -2.29 3.53 -20.64
N LEU A 62 -3.10 3.51 -19.58
CA LEU A 62 -2.87 2.68 -18.38
C LEU A 62 -3.11 1.18 -18.61
N THR A 63 -3.74 0.80 -19.73
CA THR A 63 -3.92 -0.59 -20.16
C THR A 63 -2.76 -1.13 -21.00
N VAL A 64 -1.77 -0.29 -21.36
CA VAL A 64 -0.63 -0.62 -22.23
C VAL A 64 0.69 -0.16 -21.59
N LEU A 65 0.88 -0.44 -20.30
CA LEU A 65 1.99 0.13 -19.53
C LEU A 65 3.32 -0.64 -19.59
N SER A 66 3.39 -1.76 -20.33
CA SER A 66 4.68 -2.43 -20.55
C SER A 66 5.60 -1.66 -21.52
N GLU A 67 5.04 -0.82 -22.41
CA GLU A 67 5.84 -0.16 -23.45
C GLU A 67 6.33 1.25 -23.10
N LYS A 68 5.94 1.84 -21.96
CA LYS A 68 6.16 3.29 -21.68
C LYS A 68 6.64 3.66 -20.27
N GLU A 69 7.37 2.79 -19.57
CA GLU A 69 8.12 3.20 -18.36
C GLU A 69 9.05 4.40 -18.65
N ALA A 70 9.63 4.45 -19.85
CA ALA A 70 10.49 5.53 -20.33
C ALA A 70 9.77 6.88 -20.57
N GLU A 71 8.43 6.88 -20.77
CA GLU A 71 7.66 8.12 -20.90
C GLU A 71 7.24 8.69 -19.53
N PHE A 72 7.07 7.83 -18.53
CA PHE A 72 6.67 8.25 -17.18
C PHE A 72 7.83 8.90 -16.41
N LEU A 73 9.03 8.34 -16.51
CA LEU A 73 10.27 8.86 -15.94
C LEU A 73 11.42 8.67 -16.95
N PRO A 74 11.92 9.73 -17.61
CA PRO A 74 12.97 9.62 -18.63
C PRO A 74 14.36 9.29 -18.07
N ILE A 75 14.46 8.37 -17.11
CA ILE A 75 15.71 7.96 -16.47
C ILE A 75 16.23 6.74 -17.22
N THR A 76 17.47 6.80 -17.70
CA THR A 76 18.12 5.64 -18.32
C THR A 76 18.60 4.68 -17.24
N THR A 77 18.02 3.48 -17.19
CA THR A 77 18.42 2.42 -16.25
C THR A 77 18.42 1.04 -16.90
N ARG A 78 19.14 0.08 -16.30
CA ARG A 78 19.12 -1.34 -16.72
C ARG A 78 17.99 -2.13 -16.08
N ALA A 79 17.53 -1.72 -14.91
CA ALA A 79 16.47 -2.38 -14.16
C ALA A 79 15.70 -1.41 -13.27
N PHE A 80 14.43 -1.73 -13.05
CA PHE A 80 13.56 -1.10 -12.07
C PHE A 80 13.20 -2.12 -10.98
N LEU A 81 13.20 -1.67 -9.73
CA LEU A 81 12.73 -2.44 -8.57
C LEU A 81 11.61 -1.67 -7.87
N TYR A 82 10.43 -2.28 -7.81
CA TYR A 82 9.27 -1.71 -7.14
C TYR A 82 9.08 -2.41 -5.78
N LEU A 83 9.24 -1.66 -4.69
CA LEU A 83 8.96 -2.14 -3.34
C LEU A 83 7.55 -1.68 -2.97
N SER A 84 6.67 -2.63 -2.65
CA SER A 84 5.28 -2.33 -2.33
C SER A 84 4.78 -3.17 -1.17
N GLY A 85 4.26 -2.52 -0.13
CA GLY A 85 3.52 -3.18 0.95
C GLY A 85 2.10 -3.62 0.56
N THR A 86 1.56 -3.09 -0.55
CA THR A 86 0.20 -3.40 -1.04
C THR A 86 0.22 -3.85 -2.51
N PRO A 87 0.84 -4.99 -2.83
CA PRO A 87 1.07 -5.40 -4.23
C PRO A 87 -0.18 -5.99 -4.91
N PHE A 88 -1.33 -6.07 -4.22
CA PHE A 88 -2.53 -6.77 -4.71
C PHE A 88 -2.97 -6.36 -6.12
N ARG A 89 -2.89 -5.07 -6.44
CA ARG A 89 -3.29 -4.55 -7.75
C ARG A 89 -2.29 -4.96 -8.85
N ALA A 90 -0.98 -4.91 -8.60
CA ALA A 90 0.04 -5.38 -9.55
C ALA A 90 -0.08 -6.88 -9.85
N LEU A 91 -0.41 -7.67 -8.83
CA LEU A 91 -0.61 -9.11 -8.98
C LEU A 91 -1.87 -9.42 -9.81
N ALA A 92 -2.92 -8.62 -9.67
CA ALA A 92 -4.18 -8.81 -10.38
C ALA A 92 -4.13 -8.35 -11.85
N THR A 93 -3.31 -7.35 -12.18
CA THR A 93 -3.19 -6.80 -13.54
C THR A 93 -2.32 -7.63 -14.46
N GLY A 94 -1.50 -8.54 -13.93
CA GLY A 94 -0.55 -9.32 -14.73
C GLY A 94 0.60 -8.49 -15.30
N GLU A 95 0.91 -7.36 -14.67
CA GLU A 95 1.97 -6.43 -15.08
C GLU A 95 3.37 -7.04 -14.96
N PHE A 96 3.55 -7.99 -14.05
CA PHE A 96 4.78 -8.72 -13.82
C PHE A 96 4.56 -10.21 -14.05
N ILE A 97 5.56 -10.89 -14.64
CA ILE A 97 5.58 -12.35 -14.65
C ILE A 97 5.98 -12.88 -13.26
N GLU A 98 5.63 -14.13 -12.96
CA GLU A 98 5.84 -14.72 -11.63
C GLU A 98 7.33 -14.69 -11.21
N GLU A 99 8.24 -14.88 -12.16
CA GLU A 99 9.69 -14.84 -11.92
C GLU A 99 10.23 -13.44 -11.60
N GLN A 100 9.45 -12.39 -11.86
CA GLN A 100 9.78 -11.01 -11.50
C GLN A 100 9.19 -10.60 -10.14
N ILE A 101 8.37 -11.46 -9.53
CA ILE A 101 7.70 -11.19 -8.25
C ILE A 101 8.48 -11.88 -7.14
N PHE A 102 9.04 -11.06 -6.25
CA PHE A 102 9.74 -11.53 -5.06
C PHE A 102 8.94 -11.16 -3.81
N ASN A 103 8.57 -12.17 -3.03
CA ASN A 103 7.87 -11.96 -1.76
C ASN A 103 8.87 -12.02 -0.61
N TRP A 104 8.87 -10.97 0.21
CA TRP A 104 9.60 -10.94 1.46
C TRP A 104 8.62 -10.64 2.57
N THR A 105 8.10 -11.71 3.21
CA THR A 105 7.09 -11.55 4.24
C THR A 105 7.74 -11.33 5.59
N TYR A 106 6.95 -10.80 6.53
CA TYR A 106 7.39 -10.71 7.92
C TYR A 106 7.81 -12.06 8.52
N THR A 107 7.20 -13.17 8.08
CA THR A 107 7.62 -14.51 8.54
C THR A 107 9.01 -14.84 8.03
N ASP A 108 9.34 -14.44 6.80
CA ASP A 108 10.67 -14.64 6.21
C ASP A 108 11.72 -13.77 6.92
N GLU A 109 11.35 -12.54 7.29
CA GLU A 109 12.19 -11.67 8.12
C GLU A 109 12.55 -12.31 9.46
N GLN A 110 11.58 -12.95 10.13
CA GLN A 110 11.85 -13.63 11.41
C GLN A 110 12.75 -14.84 11.24
N ARG A 111 12.53 -15.63 10.19
CA ARG A 111 13.41 -16.76 9.85
C ARG A 111 14.83 -16.27 9.58
N ALA A 112 14.97 -15.17 8.83
CA ALA A 112 16.26 -14.55 8.55
C ALA A 112 16.92 -14.00 9.82
N LYS A 113 16.14 -13.40 10.73
CA LYS A 113 16.61 -12.95 12.05
C LYS A 113 17.22 -14.11 12.85
N GLU A 114 16.51 -15.23 12.97
CA GLU A 114 16.98 -16.41 13.71
C GLU A 114 18.19 -17.06 13.03
N ALA A 115 18.16 -17.18 11.70
CA ALA A 115 19.27 -17.73 10.92
C ALA A 115 20.54 -16.89 11.06
N PHE A 116 20.43 -15.56 10.95
CA PHE A 116 21.55 -14.64 11.08
C PHE A 116 22.21 -14.74 12.46
N ALA A 117 21.41 -14.82 13.53
CA ALA A 117 21.93 -14.99 14.88
C ALA A 117 22.73 -16.30 15.05
N ARG A 118 22.39 -17.35 14.30
CA ARG A 118 23.10 -18.64 14.32
C ARG A 118 24.35 -18.65 13.44
N THR A 119 24.27 -18.07 12.24
CA THR A 119 25.36 -18.15 11.25
C THR A 119 26.42 -17.08 11.45
N THR A 120 26.04 -15.94 12.01
CA THR A 120 26.92 -14.77 12.16
C THR A 120 26.93 -14.30 13.63
N PRO A 121 27.41 -15.13 14.57
CA PRO A 121 27.46 -14.75 15.98
C PRO A 121 28.41 -13.57 16.19
N GLY A 122 28.04 -12.67 17.10
CA GLY A 122 28.86 -11.51 17.47
C GLY A 122 28.74 -10.29 16.55
N GLN A 123 28.04 -10.40 15.41
CA GLN A 123 27.70 -9.23 14.59
C GLN A 123 26.30 -8.71 14.91
N ARG A 124 26.10 -7.40 14.67
CA ARG A 124 24.78 -6.79 14.82
C ARG A 124 23.82 -7.38 13.79
N ASN A 125 22.78 -8.04 14.27
CA ASN A 125 21.74 -8.59 13.41
C ASN A 125 20.93 -7.44 12.76
N PRO A 126 20.87 -7.35 11.41
CA PRO A 126 20.12 -6.29 10.73
C PRO A 126 18.62 -6.38 11.05
N TYR A 127 18.10 -7.58 11.31
CA TYR A 127 16.71 -7.83 11.72
C TYR A 127 16.49 -7.71 13.23
N GLY A 128 17.52 -7.32 13.99
CA GLY A 128 17.52 -7.32 15.46
C GLY A 128 16.36 -6.52 16.07
N ALA A 129 16.01 -5.39 15.46
CA ALA A 129 14.98 -4.46 15.93
C ALA A 129 13.54 -4.95 15.68
N LEU A 130 13.33 -5.94 14.80
CA LEU A 130 12.00 -6.41 14.47
C LEU A 130 11.41 -7.18 15.67
N PRO A 131 10.26 -6.78 16.25
CA PRO A 131 9.62 -7.52 17.35
C PRO A 131 9.16 -8.90 16.86
N GLN A 132 8.66 -9.79 17.70
CA GLN A 132 7.95 -11.01 17.23
C GLN A 132 6.46 -10.70 17.04
N MET A 133 5.87 -11.17 15.95
CA MET A 133 4.42 -11.12 15.75
C MET A 133 3.77 -12.32 16.41
N ARG A 134 2.77 -12.08 17.27
CA ARG A 134 1.93 -13.11 17.88
C ARG A 134 0.49 -12.86 17.47
N LEU A 135 -0.03 -13.68 16.55
CA LEU A 135 -1.46 -13.73 16.28
C LEU A 135 -2.12 -14.60 17.34
N LEU A 136 -3.02 -14.00 18.10
CA LEU A 136 -3.86 -14.70 19.06
C LEU A 136 -5.29 -14.63 18.53
N THR A 137 -5.91 -15.78 18.33
CA THR A 137 -7.34 -15.86 18.03
C THR A 137 -8.09 -16.00 19.35
N TYR A 138 -9.06 -15.13 19.56
CA TYR A 138 -10.00 -15.26 20.67
C TYR A 138 -11.31 -15.82 20.12
N GLN A 139 -11.73 -16.96 20.63
CA GLN A 139 -13.05 -17.49 20.32
C GLN A 139 -14.08 -16.75 21.19
N MET A 140 -15.01 -16.04 20.55
CA MET A 140 -16.08 -15.39 21.27
C MET A 140 -17.03 -16.45 21.87
N PRO A 141 -17.38 -16.34 23.16
CA PRO A 141 -18.45 -17.15 23.76
C PRO A 141 -19.78 -16.95 23.03
N ASP A 142 -20.59 -17.99 22.98
CA ASP A 142 -21.88 -18.00 22.27
C ASP A 142 -22.83 -16.88 22.74
N GLU A 143 -22.75 -16.49 24.02
CA GLU A 143 -23.52 -15.37 24.60
C GLU A 143 -23.18 -14.02 23.95
N LEU A 144 -21.92 -13.78 23.60
CA LEU A 144 -21.48 -12.54 22.92
C LEU A 144 -21.84 -12.55 21.44
N VAL A 145 -21.77 -13.73 20.79
CA VAL A 145 -22.22 -13.91 19.41
C VAL A 145 -23.72 -13.63 19.29
N ALA A 146 -24.52 -14.10 20.25
CA ALA A 146 -25.96 -13.84 20.28
C ALA A 146 -26.30 -12.35 20.41
N ILE A 147 -25.50 -11.57 21.16
CA ILE A 147 -25.65 -10.11 21.27
C ILE A 147 -25.24 -9.42 19.96
N ALA A 148 -24.13 -9.85 19.35
CA ALA A 148 -23.67 -9.32 18.06
C ALA A 148 -24.67 -9.57 16.92
N SER A 149 -25.26 -10.77 16.87
CA SER A 149 -26.29 -11.14 15.88
C SER A 149 -27.70 -10.64 16.20
N ALA A 150 -27.91 -10.00 17.36
CA ALA A 150 -29.20 -9.39 17.72
C ALA A 150 -29.34 -7.95 17.19
N GLY A 151 -28.30 -7.37 16.58
CA GLY A 151 -28.39 -6.12 15.84
C GLY A 151 -29.22 -6.29 14.56
N GLU A 152 -29.97 -5.27 14.17
CA GLU A 152 -30.92 -5.28 13.02
C GLU A 152 -30.26 -5.64 11.66
N PHE A 153 -28.92 -5.71 11.59
CA PHE A 153 -28.15 -5.91 10.36
C PHE A 153 -27.10 -7.05 10.43
N ASP A 154 -27.07 -7.87 11.49
CA ASP A 154 -26.05 -8.95 11.65
C ASP A 154 -24.59 -8.40 11.57
N GLU A 155 -24.40 -7.15 11.98
CA GLU A 155 -23.12 -6.44 11.93
C GLU A 155 -22.52 -6.31 13.34
N PHE A 156 -21.30 -6.80 13.50
CA PHE A 156 -20.51 -6.60 14.71
C PHE A 156 -19.89 -5.20 14.71
N ASP A 157 -20.45 -4.29 15.51
CA ASP A 157 -19.88 -2.95 15.70
C ASP A 157 -18.76 -2.97 16.76
N LEU A 158 -17.52 -2.88 16.29
CA LEU A 158 -16.32 -2.76 17.13
C LEU A 158 -16.37 -1.54 18.07
N ASN A 159 -16.99 -0.44 17.64
CA ASN A 159 -17.09 0.77 18.46
C ASN A 159 -18.05 0.58 19.62
N GLU A 160 -19.17 -0.11 19.41
CA GLU A 160 -20.10 -0.45 20.50
C GLU A 160 -19.50 -1.52 21.41
N PHE A 161 -18.81 -2.53 20.86
CA PHE A 161 -18.17 -3.58 21.66
C PHE A 161 -17.08 -3.04 22.60
N PHE A 162 -16.28 -2.07 22.14
CA PHE A 162 -15.27 -1.41 22.96
C PHE A 162 -15.76 -0.09 23.57
N ALA A 163 -17.08 0.17 23.55
CA ALA A 163 -17.65 1.36 24.16
C ALA A 163 -17.29 1.37 25.64
N ALA A 164 -16.67 2.46 26.09
CA ALA A 164 -16.31 2.67 27.47
C ALA A 164 -17.01 3.90 28.02
N THR A 165 -17.39 3.82 29.28
CA THR A 165 -17.93 4.96 30.04
C THR A 165 -16.91 5.43 31.07
N GLY A 166 -16.89 6.72 31.36
CA GLY A 166 -15.94 7.34 32.29
C GLY A 166 -14.66 7.83 31.62
N THR A 167 -13.75 8.39 32.42
CA THR A 167 -12.47 8.94 31.94
C THR A 167 -11.32 8.56 32.88
N GLY A 168 -10.12 8.40 32.32
CA GLY A 168 -8.92 8.07 33.09
C GLY A 168 -9.06 6.76 33.88
N LYS A 169 -8.79 6.80 35.19
CA LYS A 169 -8.87 5.62 36.07
C LYS A 169 -10.30 5.11 36.31
N GLY A 170 -11.32 5.88 35.92
CA GLY A 170 -12.72 5.49 36.04
C GLY A 170 -13.31 4.94 34.74
N ALA A 171 -12.49 4.72 33.71
CA ALA A 171 -12.97 4.13 32.46
C ALA A 171 -13.31 2.64 32.66
N GLN A 172 -14.50 2.24 32.24
CA GLN A 172 -14.96 0.85 32.23
C GLN A 172 -15.68 0.56 30.92
N PHE A 173 -15.53 -0.66 30.39
CA PHE A 173 -16.33 -1.11 29.26
C PHE A 173 -17.82 -1.13 29.67
N LYS A 174 -18.67 -0.75 28.73
CA LYS A 174 -20.12 -0.70 28.88
C LYS A 174 -20.71 -2.10 29.01
#